data_AF-A0A354H2L2-F1
#
_entry.id   AF-A0A354H2L2-F1
#
_cell.length_a   1.000
_cell.length_b   1.000
_cell.length_c   1.000
_cell.angle_alpha   90.00
_cell.angle_beta   90.00
_cell.angle_gamma   90.00
#
_symmetry.space_group_name_H-M   'P 1'
#
loop_
_entity.id
_entity.type
_entity.pdbx_description
1 polymer ?
#
loop_
_entity_poly.entity_id
_entity_poly.type
_entity_poly.pdbx_seq_one_letter_code
_entity_poly.pdbx_strand_id
1 'polypeptide(L)'
;MKLTPEQKAANLQERRKLREATKEFNDYIREATQKPVKRIKITIDWVRSYTWGNNPHLEAEIYYHDGSTDSMTAKCSGCGYDKESTVIADVFNHFLKYKLWAKPYAELRNGDTSNNYSSNGGRIENIAKNPIPYGITSGRYETRLGNIIEHRGFSGGIGTSCYYAISQFIGGTFKNIASGKKYDVFEYEDVPCDKLPREADPFGSLKMVVALGSLMTRNDQEKVDFQKRMIGTVPGIDFPEEFDSLPIEEKKRRLDGAIEVLK
;
A
#
# COMPACT_ATOMS: atom_id res chain seq x y z
N MET A 1 4.95 -22.49 -37.35
CA MET A 1 4.49 -23.69 -36.62
C MET A 1 3.28 -23.33 -35.75
N LYS A 2 2.23 -24.17 -35.73
CA LYS A 2 1.09 -23.97 -34.83
C LYS A 2 1.45 -24.50 -33.43
N LEU A 3 1.28 -23.67 -32.40
CA LEU A 3 1.50 -24.05 -30.99
C LEU A 3 0.62 -25.25 -30.61
N THR A 4 1.19 -26.18 -29.85
CA THR A 4 0.44 -27.32 -29.29
C THR A 4 -0.60 -26.85 -28.26
N PRO A 5 -1.66 -27.63 -27.98
CA PRO A 5 -2.65 -27.29 -26.95
C PRO A 5 -2.02 -27.07 -25.57
N GLU A 6 -0.98 -27.84 -25.22
CA GLU A 6 -0.23 -27.70 -23.97
C GLU A 6 0.55 -26.38 -23.91
N GLN A 7 1.24 -26.02 -25.01
CA GLN A 7 1.94 -24.73 -25.11
C GLN A 7 0.95 -23.55 -25.03
N LYS A 8 -0.26 -23.69 -25.57
CA LYS A 8 -1.31 -22.66 -25.44
C LYS A 8 -1.81 -22.53 -23.99
N ALA A 9 -1.96 -23.64 -23.26
CA ALA A 9 -2.36 -23.64 -21.86
C ALA A 9 -1.28 -23.02 -20.95
N ALA A 10 -0.02 -23.37 -21.16
CA ALA A 10 1.12 -22.78 -20.45
C ALA A 10 1.20 -21.26 -20.68
N ASN A 11 1.15 -20.82 -21.94
CA ASN A 11 1.15 -19.39 -22.28
C ASN A 11 -0.04 -18.63 -21.65
N LEU A 12 -1.20 -19.28 -21.51
CA LEU A 12 -2.36 -18.67 -20.86
C LEU A 12 -2.14 -18.52 -19.35
N GLN A 13 -1.55 -19.53 -18.69
CA GLN A 13 -1.22 -19.47 -17.27
C GLN A 13 -0.16 -18.39 -16.99
N GLU A 14 0.88 -18.31 -17.81
CA GLU A 14 1.91 -17.27 -17.70
C GLU A 14 1.31 -15.86 -17.87
N ARG A 15 0.43 -15.66 -18.87
CA ARG A 15 -0.27 -14.38 -19.04
C ARG A 15 -1.15 -14.02 -17.85
N ARG A 16 -1.78 -15.00 -17.20
CA ARG A 16 -2.59 -14.78 -16.00
C ARG A 16 -1.71 -14.40 -14.81
N LYS A 17 -0.62 -15.14 -14.58
CA LYS A 17 0.39 -14.84 -13.55
C LYS A 17 0.95 -13.43 -13.72
N LEU A 18 1.28 -13.06 -14.95
CA LEU A 18 1.79 -11.73 -15.28
C LEU A 18 0.76 -10.64 -14.97
N ARG A 19 -0.50 -10.80 -15.41
CA ARG A 19 -1.56 -9.82 -15.13
C ARG A 19 -1.82 -9.66 -13.63
N GLU A 20 -1.80 -10.76 -12.88
CA GLU A 20 -1.97 -10.73 -11.42
C GLU A 20 -0.81 -9.97 -10.77
N ALA A 21 0.43 -10.37 -11.06
CA ALA A 21 1.64 -9.73 -10.53
C ALA A 21 1.71 -8.23 -10.90
N THR A 22 1.34 -7.86 -12.14
CA THR A 22 1.28 -6.46 -12.56
C THR A 22 0.23 -5.68 -11.77
N LYS A 23 -0.96 -6.25 -11.55
CA LYS A 23 -2.00 -5.60 -10.77
C LYS A 23 -1.54 -5.39 -9.33
N GLU A 24 -1.02 -6.43 -8.69
CA GLU A 24 -0.50 -6.40 -7.33
C GLU A 24 0.60 -5.34 -7.16
N PHE A 25 1.55 -5.32 -8.10
CA PHE A 25 2.64 -4.36 -8.08
C PHE A 25 2.13 -2.92 -8.27
N ASN A 26 1.19 -2.70 -9.20
CA ASN A 26 0.57 -1.39 -9.40
C ASN A 26 -0.21 -0.92 -8.17
N ASP A 27 -0.91 -1.83 -7.50
CA ASP A 27 -1.62 -1.54 -6.25
C ASP A 27 -0.61 -1.17 -5.15
N TYR A 28 0.49 -1.92 -4.98
CA TYR A 28 1.56 -1.59 -4.05
C TYR A 28 2.16 -0.20 -4.33
N ILE A 29 2.54 0.09 -5.58
CA ILE A 29 3.13 1.38 -5.95
C ILE A 29 2.15 2.52 -5.67
N ARG A 30 0.89 2.39 -6.11
CA ARG A 30 -0.15 3.41 -5.88
C ARG A 30 -0.30 3.74 -4.40
N GLU A 31 -0.20 2.72 -3.54
CA GLU A 31 -0.38 2.87 -2.09
C GLU A 31 0.88 3.37 -1.37
N ALA A 32 2.06 2.91 -1.79
CA ALA A 32 3.33 3.28 -1.17
C ALA A 32 3.82 4.67 -1.59
N THR A 33 3.42 5.15 -2.78
CA THR A 33 3.82 6.44 -3.36
C THR A 33 2.78 7.55 -3.18
N GLN A 34 1.82 7.37 -2.26
CA GLN A 34 0.85 8.42 -1.93
C GLN A 34 1.58 9.68 -1.46
N LYS A 35 1.02 10.84 -1.80
CA LYS A 35 1.59 12.13 -1.40
C LYS A 35 1.62 12.28 0.12
N PRO A 36 2.72 12.80 0.71
CA PRO A 36 2.80 13.07 2.14
C PRO A 36 1.72 14.06 2.60
N VAL A 37 0.78 13.54 3.39
CA VAL A 37 -0.33 14.30 3.97
C VAL A 37 0.13 15.04 5.22
N LYS A 38 -0.19 16.33 5.29
CA LYS A 38 0.02 17.17 6.48
C LYS A 38 -1.17 17.13 7.42
N ARG A 39 -2.39 17.19 6.87
CA ARG A 39 -3.63 17.27 7.65
C ARG A 39 -4.81 16.71 6.87
N ILE A 40 -5.72 16.03 7.56
CA ILE A 40 -7.03 15.62 7.02
C ILE A 40 -8.09 16.15 7.96
N LYS A 41 -9.01 16.96 7.44
CA LYS A 41 -10.22 17.36 8.15
C LYS A 41 -11.37 16.51 7.64
N ILE A 42 -12.06 15.85 8.56
CA ILE A 42 -13.15 14.91 8.27
C ILE A 42 -14.43 15.48 8.85
N THR A 43 -15.43 15.65 8.01
CA THR A 43 -16.78 16.06 8.41
C THR A 43 -17.73 14.92 8.07
N ILE A 44 -18.50 14.46 9.05
CA ILE A 44 -19.48 13.38 8.88
C ILE A 44 -20.85 13.95 9.18
N ASP A 45 -21.76 13.87 8.21
CA ASP A 45 -23.18 14.16 8.40
C ASP A 45 -23.97 12.86 8.53
N TRP A 46 -24.82 12.78 9.55
CA TRP A 46 -25.68 11.63 9.80
C TRP A 46 -27.02 11.79 9.08
N VAL A 47 -27.17 11.06 7.97
CA VAL A 47 -28.36 11.08 7.13
C VAL A 47 -29.27 9.89 7.48
N ARG A 48 -30.53 10.18 7.80
CA ARG A 48 -31.51 9.14 8.16
C ARG A 48 -31.97 8.36 6.92
N SER A 49 -31.70 7.06 6.92
CA SER A 49 -32.27 6.06 6.03
C SER A 49 -33.47 5.38 6.69
N TYR A 50 -34.50 5.05 5.91
CA TYR A 50 -35.64 4.25 6.40
C TYR A 50 -35.20 2.83 6.79
N THR A 51 -34.42 2.17 5.94
CA THR A 51 -33.99 0.77 6.14
C THR A 51 -32.86 0.61 7.17
N TRP A 52 -31.91 1.53 7.20
CA TRP A 52 -30.62 1.33 7.90
C TRP A 52 -30.35 2.32 9.04
N GLY A 53 -31.35 3.12 9.44
CA GLY A 53 -31.18 4.16 10.44
C GLY A 53 -30.25 5.28 9.96
N ASN A 54 -29.46 5.87 10.86
CA ASN A 54 -28.55 6.97 10.50
C ASN A 54 -27.32 6.44 9.78
N ASN A 55 -27.05 6.92 8.56
CA ASN A 55 -25.89 6.58 7.75
C ASN A 55 -24.91 7.77 7.71
N PRO A 56 -23.60 7.52 7.88
CA PRO A 56 -22.61 8.58 7.77
C PRO A 56 -22.39 8.95 6.30
N HIS A 57 -22.45 10.24 6.01
CA HIS A 57 -21.98 10.85 4.79
C HIS A 57 -20.75 11.68 5.14
N LEU A 58 -19.59 11.17 4.76
CA LEU A 58 -18.31 11.79 5.07
C LEU A 58 -17.86 12.66 3.90
N GLU A 59 -17.37 13.86 4.23
CA GLU A 59 -16.56 14.72 3.38
C GLU A 59 -15.21 14.96 4.06
N ALA A 60 -14.12 14.69 3.33
CA ALA A 60 -12.75 14.90 3.78
C ALA A 60 -12.08 15.98 2.95
N GLU A 61 -11.41 16.91 3.63
CA GLU A 61 -10.48 17.88 3.05
C GLU A 61 -9.05 17.46 3.41
N ILE A 62 -8.21 17.22 2.40
CA ILE A 62 -6.84 16.74 2.55
C ILE A 62 -5.88 17.87 2.21
N TYR A 63 -4.93 18.11 3.09
CA TYR A 63 -3.88 19.12 2.94
C TYR A 63 -2.52 18.40 2.94
N TYR A 64 -1.74 18.58 1.88
CA TYR A 64 -0.43 17.96 1.75
C TYR A 64 0.70 18.87 2.21
N HIS A 65 1.88 18.30 2.45
CA HIS A 65 3.07 19.07 2.80
C HIS A 65 3.58 19.97 1.66
N ASP A 66 3.30 19.63 0.40
CA ASP A 66 3.63 20.43 -0.78
C ASP A 66 2.72 21.67 -0.96
N GLY A 67 1.74 21.85 -0.06
CA GLY A 67 0.75 22.93 -0.11
C GLY A 67 -0.44 22.65 -1.03
N SER A 68 -0.44 21.54 -1.77
CA SER A 68 -1.60 21.12 -2.55
C SER A 68 -2.72 20.59 -1.64
N THR A 69 -3.94 20.58 -2.18
CA THR A 69 -5.14 20.11 -1.48
C THR A 69 -5.91 19.12 -2.34
N ASP A 70 -6.64 18.23 -1.70
CA ASP A 70 -7.53 17.25 -2.34
C ASP A 70 -8.78 17.04 -1.47
N SER A 71 -9.79 16.36 -1.99
CA SER A 71 -11.02 16.08 -1.26
C SER A 71 -11.58 14.71 -1.62
N MET A 72 -12.25 14.08 -0.66
CA MET A 72 -12.90 12.79 -0.86
C MET A 72 -14.25 12.76 -0.15
N THR A 73 -15.21 12.04 -0.73
CA THR A 73 -16.46 11.71 -0.04
C THR A 73 -16.55 10.21 0.19
N ALA A 74 -17.08 9.78 1.33
CA ALA A 74 -17.32 8.37 1.64
C ALA A 74 -18.69 8.17 2.29
N LYS A 75 -19.31 7.02 2.05
CA LYS A 75 -20.65 6.69 2.60
C LYS A 75 -20.69 5.23 3.00
N CYS A 76 -21.35 4.93 4.11
CA CYS A 76 -21.58 3.56 4.55
C CYS A 76 -23.06 3.32 4.84
N SER A 77 -23.57 2.15 4.49
CA SER A 77 -24.96 1.73 4.73
C SER A 77 -25.01 0.26 5.17
N GLY A 78 -26.19 -0.22 5.55
CA GLY A 78 -26.37 -1.59 6.05
C GLY A 78 -26.53 -1.67 7.57
N CYS A 79 -26.74 -2.89 8.06
CA CYS A 79 -26.76 -3.21 9.48
C CYS A 79 -25.46 -3.92 9.89
N GLY A 80 -24.98 -3.67 11.11
CA GLY A 80 -23.76 -4.31 11.63
C GLY A 80 -22.75 -3.30 12.18
N TYR A 81 -21.48 -3.49 11.80
CA TYR A 81 -20.30 -2.76 12.27
C TYR A 81 -20.47 -1.23 12.31
N ASP A 82 -19.61 -0.58 13.08
CA ASP A 82 -19.63 0.86 13.26
C ASP A 82 -19.39 1.60 11.93
N LYS A 83 -20.44 2.23 11.41
CA LYS A 83 -20.44 2.84 10.07
C LYS A 83 -19.54 4.08 10.02
N GLU A 84 -19.41 4.79 11.13
CA GLU A 84 -18.57 5.98 11.25
C GLU A 84 -17.10 5.63 11.06
N SER A 85 -16.63 4.61 11.79
CA SER A 85 -15.27 4.11 11.69
C SER A 85 -14.96 3.54 10.30
N THR A 86 -15.96 3.01 9.61
CA THR A 86 -15.81 2.46 8.24
C THR A 86 -15.52 3.57 7.23
N VAL A 87 -16.28 4.67 7.24
CA VAL A 87 -16.02 5.79 6.32
C VAL A 87 -14.69 6.49 6.61
N ILE A 88 -14.26 6.55 7.88
CA ILE A 88 -12.92 7.05 8.23
C ILE A 88 -11.83 6.10 7.70
N ALA A 89 -12.06 4.79 7.73
CA ALA A 89 -11.11 3.80 7.22
C ALA A 89 -10.88 3.99 5.72
N ASP A 90 -11.94 4.28 4.97
CA ASP A 90 -11.85 4.54 3.53
C ASP A 90 -10.93 5.73 3.26
N VAL A 91 -11.07 6.84 4.00
CA VAL A 91 -10.19 8.01 3.87
C VAL A 91 -8.75 7.65 4.22
N PHE A 92 -8.53 6.96 5.34
CA PHE A 92 -7.18 6.57 5.77
C PHE A 92 -6.51 5.63 4.75
N ASN A 93 -7.25 4.70 4.15
CA ASN A 93 -6.72 3.82 3.09
C ASN A 93 -6.38 4.58 1.80
N HIS A 94 -7.14 5.63 1.46
CA HIS A 94 -6.88 6.41 0.25
C HIS A 94 -5.69 7.36 0.40
N PHE A 95 -5.43 7.88 1.60
CA PHE A 95 -4.44 8.96 1.77
C PHE A 95 -3.29 8.66 2.72
N LEU A 96 -3.40 7.69 3.64
CA LEU A 96 -2.39 7.44 4.69
C LEU A 96 -1.78 6.03 4.63
N LYS A 97 -2.11 5.24 3.61
CA LYS A 97 -1.66 3.85 3.49
C LYS A 97 -0.15 3.73 3.28
N TYR A 98 0.48 4.72 2.64
CA TYR A 98 1.94 4.81 2.52
C TYR A 98 2.65 4.77 3.88
N LYS A 99 2.04 5.29 4.95
CA LYS A 99 2.60 5.24 6.32
C LYS A 99 2.70 3.80 6.84
N LEU A 100 1.79 2.92 6.45
CA LEU A 100 1.87 1.50 6.77
C LEU A 100 2.95 0.81 5.94
N TRP A 101 3.11 1.18 4.68
CA TRP A 101 4.17 0.65 3.81
C TRP A 101 5.58 1.07 4.27
N ALA A 102 5.72 2.24 4.88
CA ALA A 102 6.98 2.72 5.45
C ALA A 102 7.46 1.90 6.67
N LYS A 103 6.58 1.12 7.29
CA LYS A 103 6.93 0.25 8.43
C LYS A 103 7.35 -1.15 7.95
N PRO A 104 8.31 -1.82 8.61
CA PRO A 104 8.61 -3.21 8.28
C PRO A 104 7.42 -4.11 8.61
N TYR A 105 7.20 -5.17 7.81
CA TYR A 105 6.07 -6.09 8.01
C TYR A 105 6.06 -6.72 9.42
N ALA A 106 7.23 -6.93 10.02
CA ALA A 106 7.35 -7.45 11.39
C ALA A 106 6.69 -6.55 12.45
N GLU A 107 6.70 -5.23 12.27
CA GLU A 107 5.99 -4.28 13.15
C GLU A 107 4.47 -4.30 12.90
N LEU A 108 4.05 -4.80 11.74
CA LEU A 108 2.64 -4.94 11.35
C LEU A 108 2.12 -6.36 11.54
N ARG A 109 2.95 -7.29 12.03
CA ARG A 109 2.52 -8.62 12.41
C ARG A 109 2.15 -8.60 13.89
N ASN A 110 0.84 -8.70 14.15
CA ASN A 110 0.37 -9.10 15.47
C ASN A 110 1.00 -10.47 15.74
N GLY A 111 1.89 -10.57 16.73
CA GLY A 111 2.39 -11.87 17.14
C GLY A 111 1.23 -12.66 17.72
N ASP A 112 0.58 -13.52 16.93
CA ASP A 112 -0.48 -14.47 17.34
C ASP A 112 -1.43 -13.97 18.45
N THR A 113 -1.88 -12.72 18.39
CA THR A 113 -2.91 -12.22 19.31
C THR A 113 -4.31 -12.50 18.78
N SER A 114 -4.56 -13.75 18.37
CA SER A 114 -5.92 -14.28 18.19
C SER A 114 -6.66 -14.42 19.54
N ASN A 115 -6.04 -14.06 20.67
CA ASN A 115 -6.57 -14.25 22.02
C ASN A 115 -6.63 -12.97 22.89
N ASN A 116 -6.62 -11.76 22.31
CA ASN A 116 -6.64 -10.52 23.09
C ASN A 116 -8.04 -10.04 23.55
N TYR A 117 -9.09 -10.83 23.30
CA TYR A 117 -10.29 -10.80 24.12
C TYR A 117 -10.29 -12.07 24.97
N SER A 118 -9.91 -11.93 26.25
CA SER A 118 -10.32 -12.92 27.24
C SER A 118 -11.83 -13.00 27.22
N SER A 119 -12.38 -14.17 26.95
CA SER A 119 -13.81 -14.47 27.07
C SER A 119 -14.39 -14.17 28.46
N ASN A 120 -13.55 -13.82 29.43
CA ASN A 120 -13.90 -13.49 30.82
C ASN A 120 -13.34 -12.14 31.31
N GLY A 121 -13.28 -11.09 30.46
CA GLY A 121 -13.14 -9.70 30.95
C GLY A 121 -11.89 -9.37 31.80
N GLY A 122 -10.87 -10.22 31.80
CA GLY A 122 -9.62 -10.02 32.53
C GLY A 122 -8.49 -9.60 31.59
N ARG A 123 -7.77 -8.53 31.92
CA ARG A 123 -6.55 -8.12 31.20
C ARG A 123 -5.51 -9.23 31.34
N ILE A 124 -5.03 -9.77 30.21
CA ILE A 124 -3.89 -10.68 30.19
C ILE A 124 -2.62 -9.84 30.15
N GLU A 125 -1.75 -10.02 31.13
CA GLU A 125 -0.59 -9.15 31.41
C GLU A 125 0.65 -9.45 30.55
N ASN A 126 0.54 -10.24 29.48
CA ASN A 126 1.65 -10.51 28.56
C ASN A 126 1.41 -9.83 27.21
N ILE A 127 1.45 -8.50 27.23
CA ILE A 127 1.42 -7.66 26.04
C ILE A 127 2.81 -7.74 25.40
N ALA A 128 2.90 -8.33 24.18
CA ALA A 128 4.04 -8.11 23.31
C ALA A 128 4.30 -6.59 23.25
N LYS A 129 5.55 -6.15 23.49
CA LYS A 129 5.95 -4.77 23.84
C LYS A 129 5.44 -3.60 22.97
N ASN A 130 4.70 -3.85 21.89
CA ASN A 130 3.82 -2.88 21.22
C ASN A 130 2.78 -3.65 20.39
N PRO A 131 1.54 -3.85 20.89
CA PRO A 131 0.49 -4.47 20.10
C PRO A 131 0.06 -3.47 19.02
N ILE A 132 -0.18 -3.96 17.80
CA ILE A 132 -0.65 -3.12 16.71
C ILE A 132 -2.03 -2.58 17.09
N PRO A 133 -2.29 -1.27 16.93
CA PRO A 133 -3.60 -0.71 17.17
C PRO A 133 -4.70 -1.50 16.46
N TYR A 134 -5.78 -1.75 17.18
CA TYR A 134 -6.99 -2.29 16.59
C TYR A 134 -7.45 -1.40 15.41
N GLY A 135 -7.88 -2.01 14.31
CA GLY A 135 -8.23 -1.29 13.08
C GLY A 135 -7.07 -1.17 12.07
N ILE A 136 -5.86 -1.65 12.39
CA ILE A 136 -4.84 -1.92 11.37
C ILE A 136 -4.91 -3.40 10.99
N THR A 137 -5.01 -3.64 9.69
CA THR A 137 -4.98 -4.98 9.10
C THR A 137 -3.69 -5.16 8.32
N SER A 138 -3.07 -6.32 8.51
CA SER A 138 -1.97 -6.75 7.67
C SER A 138 -2.02 -8.27 7.52
N GLY A 139 -1.48 -8.77 6.43
CA GLY A 139 -1.39 -10.20 6.22
C GLY A 139 -0.64 -10.55 4.96
N ARG A 140 -0.28 -11.83 4.88
CA ARG A 140 0.43 -12.40 3.74
C ARG A 140 -0.30 -13.65 3.31
N TYR A 141 -0.71 -13.72 2.04
CA TYR A 141 -1.39 -14.89 1.51
C TYR A 141 -0.84 -15.27 0.14
N GLU A 142 -0.88 -16.56 -0.17
CA GLU A 142 -0.49 -17.10 -1.46
C GLU A 142 -1.71 -17.09 -2.39
N THR A 143 -1.57 -16.57 -3.60
CA THR A 143 -2.61 -16.62 -4.62
C THR A 143 -2.76 -18.04 -5.16
N ARG A 144 -3.86 -18.31 -5.87
CA ARG A 144 -4.06 -19.58 -6.58
C ARG A 144 -2.97 -19.87 -7.62
N LEU A 145 -2.17 -18.88 -7.99
CA LEU A 145 -1.09 -18.96 -8.97
C LEU A 145 0.30 -19.03 -8.35
N GLY A 146 0.41 -19.02 -7.02
CA GLY A 146 1.65 -19.14 -6.26
C GLY A 146 2.35 -17.82 -5.93
N ASN A 147 1.73 -16.67 -6.21
CA ASN A 147 2.28 -15.37 -5.84
C ASN A 147 2.02 -15.11 -4.36
N ILE A 148 2.98 -14.53 -3.65
CA ILE A 148 2.77 -14.15 -2.25
C ILE A 148 2.46 -12.66 -2.15
N ILE A 149 1.23 -12.32 -1.77
CA ILE A 149 0.76 -10.94 -1.63
C ILE A 149 0.82 -10.51 -0.17
N GLU A 150 1.44 -9.36 0.07
CA GLU A 150 1.26 -8.62 1.32
C GLU A 150 0.11 -7.62 1.18
N HIS A 151 -0.82 -7.65 2.11
CA HIS A 151 -1.82 -6.60 2.26
C HIS A 151 -1.59 -5.86 3.57
N ARG A 152 -1.85 -4.55 3.53
CA ARG A 152 -1.86 -3.64 4.67
C ARG A 152 -3.08 -2.76 4.51
N GLY A 153 -3.63 -2.25 5.59
CA GLY A 153 -4.75 -1.33 5.49
C GLY A 153 -5.34 -0.95 6.83
N PHE A 154 -6.25 0.00 6.78
CA PHE A 154 -7.08 0.41 7.90
C PHE A 154 -8.46 -0.23 7.76
N SER A 155 -9.04 -0.69 8.85
CA SER A 155 -10.39 -1.26 8.89
C SER A 155 -11.24 -0.50 9.89
N GLY A 156 -12.54 -0.41 9.59
CA GLY A 156 -13.54 0.01 10.58
C GLY A 156 -13.44 -0.84 11.85
N GLY A 157 -13.65 -0.19 12.98
CA GLY A 157 -13.54 -0.79 14.31
C GLY A 157 -14.87 -0.84 15.05
N ILE A 158 -14.79 -0.90 16.38
CA ILE A 158 -15.92 -0.66 17.28
C ILE A 158 -15.82 0.82 17.69
N GLY A 159 -16.53 1.68 16.95
CA GLY A 159 -16.46 3.13 17.09
C GLY A 159 -15.18 3.75 16.50
N THR A 160 -15.05 5.06 16.68
CA THR A 160 -13.92 5.86 16.15
C THR A 160 -12.73 5.95 17.10
N SER A 161 -12.83 5.37 18.30
CA SER A 161 -11.79 5.43 19.33
C SER A 161 -10.48 4.75 18.94
N CYS A 162 -10.50 3.79 18.01
CA CYS A 162 -9.29 3.15 17.50
C CYS A 162 -8.37 4.14 16.76
N TYR A 163 -8.94 5.17 16.12
CA TYR A 163 -8.18 6.12 15.31
C TYR A 163 -7.20 6.99 16.11
N TYR A 164 -7.41 7.15 17.42
CA TYR A 164 -6.44 7.81 18.29
C TYR A 164 -5.13 7.01 18.37
N ALA A 165 -5.21 5.70 18.61
CA ALA A 165 -4.05 4.82 18.68
C ALA A 165 -3.44 4.56 17.29
N ILE A 166 -4.27 4.39 16.26
CA ILE A 166 -3.81 4.24 14.87
C ILE A 166 -2.99 5.46 14.46
N SER A 167 -3.51 6.66 14.72
CA SER A 167 -2.85 7.91 14.30
C SER A 167 -1.52 8.10 15.01
N GLN A 168 -1.44 7.82 16.31
CA GLN A 168 -0.17 7.83 17.05
C GLN A 168 0.83 6.82 16.46
N PHE A 169 0.37 5.61 16.14
CA PHE A 169 1.23 4.56 15.58
C PHE A 169 1.82 4.93 14.22
N ILE A 170 1.06 5.63 13.38
CA ILE A 170 1.54 6.14 12.08
C ILE A 170 2.25 7.50 12.17
N GLY A 171 2.46 8.04 13.38
CA GLY A 171 3.22 9.28 13.59
C GLY A 171 2.41 10.56 13.45
N GLY A 172 1.09 10.51 13.68
CA GLY A 172 0.21 11.68 13.70
C GLY A 172 -0.62 11.78 14.97
N THR A 173 -1.57 12.71 14.98
CA THR A 173 -2.56 12.88 16.04
C THR A 173 -3.95 12.90 15.44
N PHE A 174 -4.92 12.34 16.15
CA PHE A 174 -6.33 12.36 15.77
C PHE A 174 -7.11 13.03 16.88
N LYS A 175 -8.02 13.94 16.52
CA LYS A 175 -8.81 14.73 17.46
C LYS A 175 -10.25 14.79 16.98
N ASN A 176 -11.20 14.66 17.90
CA ASN A 176 -12.57 15.11 17.67
C ASN A 176 -12.61 16.63 17.90
N ILE A 177 -13.01 17.36 16.88
CA ILE A 177 -13.06 18.83 16.89
C ILE A 177 -14.44 19.31 17.33
N ALA A 178 -15.49 18.64 16.86
CA ALA A 178 -16.86 18.94 17.21
C ALA A 178 -17.73 17.70 17.04
N SER A 179 -18.77 17.60 17.86
CA SER A 179 -19.83 16.59 17.73
C SER A 179 -21.18 17.23 18.01
N GLY A 180 -22.18 16.82 17.25
CA GLY A 180 -23.55 17.28 17.35
C GLY A 180 -24.54 16.13 17.14
N LYS A 181 -25.84 16.43 17.23
CA LYS A 181 -26.89 15.39 17.08
C LYS A 181 -26.90 14.70 15.71
N LYS A 182 -26.34 15.36 14.69
CA LYS A 182 -26.39 14.93 13.29
C LYS A 182 -25.06 15.09 12.56
N TYR A 183 -23.99 15.44 13.28
CA TYR A 183 -22.69 15.57 12.63
C TYR A 183 -21.57 15.28 13.62
N ASP A 184 -20.44 14.85 13.08
CA ASP A 184 -19.18 14.71 13.80
C ASP A 184 -18.04 15.27 12.94
N VAL A 185 -17.09 15.94 13.56
CA VAL A 185 -15.93 16.54 12.90
C VAL A 185 -14.66 16.03 13.57
N PHE A 186 -13.79 15.44 12.77
CA PHE A 186 -12.49 14.97 13.21
C PHE A 186 -11.37 15.64 12.42
N GLU A 187 -10.19 15.67 13.02
CA GLU A 187 -8.98 16.12 12.36
C GLU A 187 -7.84 15.14 12.64
N TYR A 188 -7.16 14.74 11.58
CA TYR A 188 -5.86 14.09 11.63
C TYR A 188 -4.79 15.12 11.28
N GLU A 189 -3.77 15.23 12.11
CA GLU A 189 -2.57 16.04 11.84
C GLU A 189 -1.37 15.10 11.83
N ASP A 190 -0.60 15.12 10.75
CA ASP A 190 0.67 14.40 10.70
C ASP A 190 1.72 15.17 11.51
N VAL A 191 2.49 14.46 12.33
CA VAL A 191 3.68 15.07 12.92
C VAL A 191 4.75 14.96 11.82
N PRO A 192 5.36 16.09 11.40
CA PRO A 192 6.48 16.04 10.46
C PRO A 192 7.56 15.17 11.10
N CYS A 193 7.68 13.94 10.62
CA CYS A 193 8.82 13.13 10.96
C CYS A 193 9.97 13.71 10.15
N ASP A 194 11.00 14.27 10.80
CA ASP A 194 12.28 14.67 10.18
C ASP A 194 12.95 13.53 9.40
N LYS A 195 12.38 12.32 9.50
CA LYS A 195 12.58 11.20 8.60
C LYS A 195 11.34 11.06 7.72
N LEU A 196 11.22 11.93 6.71
CA LEU A 196 10.47 11.60 5.49
C LEU A 196 10.87 10.17 5.07
N PRO A 197 9.97 9.37 4.47
CA PRO A 197 10.35 8.04 3.99
C PRO A 197 11.65 8.20 3.20
N ARG A 198 12.65 7.33 3.50
CA ARG A 198 13.93 7.25 2.77
C ARG A 198 13.67 7.63 1.34
N GLU A 199 14.36 8.66 0.84
CA GLU A 199 14.16 9.28 -0.48
C GLU A 199 13.48 8.29 -1.42
N ALA A 200 12.24 8.61 -1.83
CA ALA A 200 11.51 7.75 -2.75
C ALA A 200 12.48 7.39 -3.88
N ASP A 201 12.84 6.10 -3.99
CA ASP A 201 13.86 5.59 -4.90
C ASP A 201 13.65 6.27 -6.26
N PRO A 202 14.51 7.22 -6.66
CA PRO A 202 14.27 8.04 -7.85
C PRO A 202 14.27 7.18 -9.12
N PHE A 203 14.76 5.94 -9.01
CA PHE A 203 14.82 4.95 -10.07
C PHE A 203 13.80 3.82 -9.86
N GLY A 204 12.91 3.89 -8.87
CA GLY A 204 11.88 2.88 -8.61
C GLY A 204 10.98 2.63 -9.84
N SER A 205 10.60 3.71 -10.54
CA SER A 205 9.85 3.61 -11.81
C SER A 205 10.67 3.00 -12.94
N LEU A 206 11.99 3.23 -12.97
CA LEU A 206 12.87 2.64 -13.97
C LEU A 206 13.07 1.15 -13.74
N LYS A 207 13.34 0.75 -12.49
CA LYS A 207 13.41 -0.67 -12.07
C LYS A 207 12.13 -1.42 -12.43
N MET A 208 10.98 -0.76 -12.29
CA MET A 208 9.68 -1.28 -12.72
C MET A 208 9.62 -1.52 -14.24
N VAL A 209 10.02 -0.55 -15.06
CA VAL A 209 10.02 -0.72 -16.52
C VAL A 209 10.99 -1.83 -16.94
N VAL A 210 12.17 -1.87 -16.32
CA VAL A 210 13.21 -2.90 -16.53
C VAL A 210 12.68 -4.29 -16.19
N ALA A 211 12.05 -4.47 -15.03
CA ALA A 211 11.48 -5.75 -14.60
C ALA A 211 10.30 -6.19 -15.48
N LEU A 212 9.42 -5.26 -15.86
CA LEU A 212 8.27 -5.57 -16.72
C LEU A 212 8.72 -5.97 -18.12
N GLY A 213 9.60 -5.20 -18.76
CA GLY A 213 10.07 -5.54 -20.10
C GLY A 213 10.89 -6.82 -20.10
N SER A 214 11.67 -7.07 -19.04
CA SER A 214 12.36 -8.34 -18.84
C SER A 214 11.45 -9.57 -18.81
N LEU A 215 10.19 -9.38 -18.41
CA LEU A 215 9.18 -10.43 -18.35
C LEU A 215 8.36 -10.53 -19.66
N MET A 216 8.37 -9.49 -20.49
CA MET A 216 7.70 -9.47 -21.80
C MET A 216 8.58 -9.98 -22.94
N THR A 217 9.89 -10.03 -22.74
CA THR A 217 10.87 -10.54 -23.71
C THR A 217 10.89 -12.07 -23.73
N ARG A 218 11.04 -12.66 -24.93
CA ARG A 218 10.84 -14.10 -25.15
C ARG A 218 12.12 -14.92 -25.00
N ASN A 219 13.26 -14.27 -25.08
CA ASN A 219 14.57 -14.89 -24.95
C ASN A 219 15.50 -14.00 -24.13
N ASP A 220 16.58 -14.62 -23.64
CA ASP A 220 17.54 -13.95 -22.77
C ASP A 220 18.28 -12.79 -23.42
N GLN A 221 18.43 -12.82 -24.75
CA GLN A 221 19.09 -11.76 -25.51
C GLN A 221 18.21 -10.51 -25.57
N GLU A 222 16.92 -10.67 -25.91
CA GLU A 222 15.93 -9.59 -25.89
C GLU A 222 15.79 -8.97 -24.49
N LYS A 223 15.87 -9.81 -23.44
CA LYS A 223 15.84 -9.36 -22.05
C LYS A 223 17.00 -8.41 -21.76
N VAL A 224 18.22 -8.85 -22.08
CA VAL A 224 19.45 -8.09 -21.88
C VAL A 224 19.44 -6.78 -22.69
N ASP A 225 19.01 -6.83 -23.95
CA ASP A 225 18.94 -5.66 -24.83
C ASP A 225 17.89 -4.64 -24.35
N PHE A 226 16.78 -5.12 -23.79
CA PHE A 226 15.77 -4.27 -23.17
C PHE A 226 16.28 -3.62 -21.89
N GLN A 227 16.89 -4.40 -20.99
CA GLN A 227 17.45 -3.92 -19.73
C GLN A 227 18.55 -2.87 -19.99
N LYS A 228 19.48 -3.14 -20.91
CA LYS A 228 20.54 -2.21 -21.32
C LYS A 228 19.96 -0.88 -21.81
N ARG A 229 18.94 -0.93 -22.66
CA ARG A 229 18.29 0.27 -23.21
C ARG A 229 17.63 1.13 -22.15
N MET A 230 16.95 0.49 -21.19
CA MET A 230 16.29 1.22 -20.11
C MET A 230 17.30 1.84 -19.15
N ILE A 231 18.30 1.06 -18.71
CA ILE A 231 19.32 1.54 -17.77
C ILE A 231 20.20 2.62 -18.41
N GLY A 232 20.51 2.51 -19.71
CA GLY A 232 21.29 3.52 -20.44
C GLY A 232 20.58 4.86 -20.64
N THR A 233 19.30 5.00 -20.24
CA THR A 233 18.64 6.32 -20.17
C THR A 233 18.98 7.10 -18.90
N VAL A 234 19.64 6.46 -17.93
CA VAL A 234 20.06 7.11 -16.69
C VAL A 234 21.33 7.93 -16.95
N PRO A 235 21.32 9.24 -16.65
CA PRO A 235 22.52 10.07 -16.76
C PRO A 235 23.65 9.50 -15.90
N GLY A 236 24.82 9.27 -16.51
CA GLY A 236 26.02 8.77 -15.82
C GLY A 236 26.19 7.25 -15.80
N ILE A 237 25.31 6.47 -16.43
CA ILE A 237 25.54 5.05 -16.68
C ILE A 237 25.90 4.84 -18.15
N ASP A 238 27.19 4.62 -18.40
CA ASP A 238 27.71 4.26 -19.71
C ASP A 238 28.12 2.79 -19.75
N PHE A 239 27.65 2.07 -20.77
CA PHE A 239 28.09 0.69 -21.01
C PHE A 239 29.37 0.70 -21.86
N PRO A 240 30.38 -0.12 -21.51
CA PRO A 240 31.58 -0.26 -22.34
C PRO A 240 31.22 -0.69 -23.76
N GLU A 241 31.99 -0.26 -24.77
CA GLU A 241 31.80 -0.67 -26.18
C GLU A 241 31.84 -2.20 -26.35
N GLU A 242 32.61 -2.88 -25.50
CA GLU A 242 32.74 -4.33 -25.48
C GLU A 242 31.53 -5.06 -24.88
N PHE A 243 30.57 -4.35 -24.25
CA PHE A 243 29.44 -4.95 -23.56
C PHE A 243 28.65 -5.88 -24.48
N ASP A 244 28.44 -5.51 -25.74
CA ASP A 244 27.66 -6.29 -26.70
C ASP A 244 28.40 -7.56 -27.17
N SER A 245 29.72 -7.64 -26.97
CA SER A 245 30.54 -8.81 -27.28
C SER A 245 30.61 -9.85 -26.14
N LEU A 246 30.10 -9.50 -24.94
CA LEU A 246 30.16 -10.39 -23.78
C LEU A 246 29.19 -11.59 -23.87
N PRO A 247 29.52 -12.71 -23.20
CA PRO A 247 28.58 -13.80 -22.99
C PRO A 247 27.31 -13.34 -22.26
N ILE A 248 26.16 -13.95 -22.59
CA ILE A 248 24.85 -13.55 -22.07
C ILE A 248 24.80 -13.58 -20.53
N GLU A 249 25.43 -14.57 -19.89
CA GLU A 249 25.48 -14.67 -18.43
C GLU A 249 26.24 -13.50 -17.79
N GLU A 250 27.34 -13.07 -18.39
CA GLU A 250 28.13 -11.93 -17.90
C GLU A 250 27.39 -10.60 -18.12
N LYS A 251 26.66 -10.46 -19.24
CA LYS A 251 25.79 -9.31 -19.50
C LYS A 251 24.70 -9.18 -18.44
N LYS A 252 24.03 -10.29 -18.10
CA LYS A 252 23.00 -10.34 -17.04
C LYS A 252 23.57 -9.91 -15.69
N ARG A 253 24.72 -10.49 -15.29
CA ARG A 253 25.38 -10.16 -14.01
C ARG A 253 25.68 -8.66 -13.88
N ARG A 254 26.18 -8.04 -14.95
CA ARG A 254 26.50 -6.61 -14.97
C ARG A 254 25.24 -5.72 -14.94
N LEU A 255 24.16 -6.13 -15.61
CA LEU A 255 22.88 -5.42 -15.57
C LEU A 255 22.21 -5.52 -14.20
N ASP A 256 22.21 -6.70 -13.59
CA ASP A 256 21.69 -6.91 -12.24
C ASP A 256 22.47 -6.07 -11.22
N GLY A 257 23.80 -6.02 -11.34
CA GLY A 257 24.65 -5.12 -10.54
C GLY A 257 24.32 -3.65 -10.74
N ALA A 258 24.09 -3.20 -11.99
CA ALA A 258 23.70 -1.82 -12.27
C ALA A 258 22.32 -1.47 -11.67
N ILE A 259 21.37 -2.41 -11.73
CA ILE A 259 20.04 -2.27 -11.10
C ILE A 259 20.15 -2.14 -9.57
N GLU A 260 21.07 -2.88 -8.96
CA GLU A 260 21.32 -2.80 -7.51
C GLU A 260 22.00 -1.49 -7.08
N VAL A 261 22.81 -0.88 -7.95
CA VAL A 261 23.49 0.41 -7.68
C VAL A 261 22.53 1.60 -7.77
N LEU A 262 21.43 1.49 -8.54
CA LEU A 262 20.38 2.52 -8.68
C LEU A 262 19.53 2.70 -7.41
N LYS A 263 20.11 2.81 -6.21
CA LYS A 263 19.41 3.01 -4.93
C LYS A 263 19.03 4.46 -4.65
#